data_AF-A0A7Z9RX26-F1
#
_entry.id   AF-A0A7Z9RX26-F1
#
_cell.length_a   1.000
_cell.length_b   1.000
_cell.length_c   1.000
_cell.angle_alpha   90.00
_cell.angle_beta   90.00
_cell.angle_gamma   90.00
#
_symmetry.space_group_name_H-M   'P 1'
#
loop_
_entity.id
_entity.type
_entity.pdbx_description
1 polymer ?
#
loop_
_entity_poly.entity_id
_entity_poly.type
_entity_poly.pdbx_seq_one_letter_code
_entity_poly.pdbx_strand_id
1 'polypeptide(L)'
;EADSDYAGIYCSNESATFGMLLALRAREMAGKVFLVGFDASDGLIEGMRAGHIHGLVVQDPVAMGELGVKTALAVLRGEKVETLVDTGAKLVTGENIDEPQIRDLLSPPLKKYLGE
;
A
#
# COMPACT_ATOMS: atom_id res chain seq x y z
N GLU A 1 -11.18 17.64 24.88
CA GLU A 1 -9.95 16.87 24.65
C GLU A 1 -10.35 15.51 24.12
N ALA A 2 -9.63 14.96 23.13
CA ALA A 2 -9.91 13.63 22.63
C ALA A 2 -9.30 12.61 23.59
N ASP A 3 -10.08 11.59 23.94
CA ASP A 3 -9.71 10.51 24.85
C ASP A 3 -8.36 9.88 24.43
N SER A 4 -7.46 9.64 25.38
CA SER A 4 -6.07 9.25 25.10
C SER A 4 -5.88 7.75 24.88
N ASP A 5 -6.96 6.98 24.95
CA ASP A 5 -6.94 5.53 25.14
C ASP A 5 -7.19 4.73 23.85
N TYR A 6 -6.72 5.22 22.70
CA TYR A 6 -6.80 4.42 21.47
C TYR A 6 -5.70 3.36 21.44
N ALA A 7 -6.08 2.09 21.58
CA ALA A 7 -5.16 0.97 21.43
C ALA A 7 -4.67 0.81 19.97
N GLY A 8 -5.47 1.23 18.99
CA GLY A 8 -5.08 1.18 17.59
C GLY A 8 -5.96 2.00 16.66
N ILE A 9 -5.44 2.23 15.46
CA ILE A 9 -6.03 3.05 14.40
C ILE A 9 -5.88 2.30 13.08
N TYR A 10 -6.95 2.31 12.29
CA TYR A 10 -6.95 1.82 10.91
C TYR A 10 -7.18 2.98 9.92
N CYS A 11 -6.35 3.06 8.89
CA CYS A 11 -6.47 4.04 7.81
C CYS A 11 -6.70 3.34 6.47
N SER A 12 -7.74 3.76 5.75
CA SER A 12 -8.29 3.03 4.60
C SER A 12 -7.72 3.40 3.22
N ASN A 13 -6.72 4.29 3.16
CA ASN A 13 -5.97 4.62 1.95
C ASN A 13 -4.62 5.24 2.30
N GLU A 14 -3.77 5.44 1.29
CA GLU A 14 -2.45 6.02 1.44
C GLU A 14 -2.45 7.37 2.19
N SER A 15 -3.23 8.34 1.71
CA SER A 15 -3.23 9.71 2.25
C SER A 15 -3.68 9.79 3.71
N ALA A 16 -4.68 8.97 4.10
CA ALA A 16 -5.13 8.86 5.48
C ALA A 16 -4.05 8.23 6.36
N THR A 17 -3.38 7.19 5.85
CA THR A 17 -2.27 6.51 6.56
C THR A 17 -1.10 7.47 6.77
N PHE A 18 -0.72 8.22 5.74
CA PHE A 18 0.38 9.18 5.81
C PHE A 18 0.05 10.34 6.77
N GLY A 19 -1.15 10.90 6.66
CA GLY A 19 -1.61 11.95 7.57
C GLY A 19 -1.65 11.48 9.03
N MET A 20 -2.11 10.26 9.28
CA MET A 20 -2.14 9.68 10.63
C MET A 20 -0.73 9.42 11.17
N LEU A 21 0.19 8.91 10.34
CA LEU A 21 1.59 8.74 10.72
C LEU A 21 2.21 10.07 11.19
N LEU A 22 1.98 11.15 10.45
CA LEU A 22 2.46 12.48 10.82
C LEU A 22 1.83 12.98 12.12
N ALA A 23 0.51 12.79 12.30
CA ALA A 23 -0.19 13.18 13.51
C ALA A 23 0.33 12.42 14.75
N LEU A 24 0.55 11.11 14.64
CA LEU A 24 1.11 10.29 15.71
C LEU A 24 2.57 10.67 16.01
N ARG A 25 3.38 10.98 14.99
CA ARG A 25 4.75 11.49 15.18
C ARG A 25 4.76 12.82 15.93
N ALA A 26 3.93 13.77 15.50
CA ALA A 26 3.83 15.10 16.12
C ALA A 26 3.37 15.06 17.59
N ARG A 27 2.64 14.01 17.98
CA ARG A 27 2.18 13.78 19.35
C ARG A 27 3.07 12.82 20.14
N GLU A 28 4.20 12.39 19.59
CA GLU A 28 5.09 11.39 20.19
C GLU A 28 4.37 10.07 20.53
N MET A 29 3.36 9.70 19.74
CA MET A 29 2.53 8.49 19.87
C MET A 29 2.84 7.43 18.80
N ALA A 30 3.70 7.74 17.83
CA ALA A 30 4.13 6.79 16.81
C ALA A 30 4.79 5.57 17.46
N GLY A 31 4.37 4.36 17.06
CA GLY A 31 4.83 3.09 17.67
C GLY A 31 4.21 2.77 19.04
N LYS A 32 3.55 3.75 19.71
CA LYS A 32 2.80 3.51 20.95
C LYS A 32 1.35 3.11 20.66
N VAL A 33 0.76 3.70 19.62
CA VAL A 33 -0.57 3.33 19.09
C VAL A 33 -0.38 2.35 17.95
N PHE A 34 -1.13 1.24 17.96
CA PHE A 34 -1.07 0.27 16.87
C PHE A 34 -1.67 0.87 15.60
N LEU A 35 -0.88 1.00 14.53
CA LEU A 35 -1.31 1.63 13.28
C LEU A 35 -1.28 0.62 12.15
N VAL A 36 -2.46 0.36 11.57
CA VAL A 36 -2.60 -0.39 10.31
C VAL A 36 -3.12 0.55 9.25
N GLY A 37 -2.47 0.59 8.10
CA GLY A 37 -2.83 1.47 7.00
C GLY A 37 -3.07 0.72 5.70
N PHE A 38 -3.20 1.50 4.65
CA PHE A 38 -3.33 1.04 3.27
C PHE A 38 -2.24 1.68 2.40
N ASP A 39 -1.95 0.98 1.31
CA ASP A 39 -1.02 1.37 0.25
C ASP A 39 0.43 1.52 0.75
N ALA A 40 1.32 1.98 -0.14
CA ALA A 40 2.74 2.13 0.15
C ALA A 40 3.35 3.33 -0.57
N SER A 41 4.21 4.04 0.15
CA SER A 41 5.15 5.03 -0.38
C SER A 41 6.41 5.03 0.48
N ASP A 42 7.48 5.66 0.01
CA ASP A 42 8.77 5.70 0.71
C ASP A 42 8.61 6.11 2.18
N GLY A 43 7.83 7.15 2.47
CA GLY A 43 7.61 7.60 3.84
C GLY A 43 6.80 6.63 4.71
N LEU A 44 5.89 5.85 4.12
CA LEU A 44 5.17 4.79 4.84
C LEU A 44 6.07 3.58 5.10
N ILE A 45 6.89 3.21 4.12
CA ILE A 45 7.89 2.14 4.23
C ILE A 45 8.91 2.50 5.33
N GLU A 46 9.43 3.72 5.33
CA GLU A 46 10.28 4.24 6.40
C GLU A 46 9.56 4.22 7.75
N GLY A 47 8.29 4.63 7.79
CA GLY A 47 7.45 4.56 8.98
C GLY A 47 7.33 3.14 9.54
N MET A 48 7.13 2.15 8.68
CA MET A 48 7.08 0.74 9.06
C MET A 48 8.43 0.23 9.57
N ARG A 49 9.54 0.55 8.87
CA ARG A 49 10.89 0.17 9.30
C ARG A 49 11.30 0.80 10.63
N ALA A 50 10.78 1.99 10.94
CA ALA A 50 10.96 2.65 12.23
C ALA A 50 10.05 2.10 13.35
N GLY A 51 9.19 1.12 13.06
CA GLY A 51 8.21 0.57 14.02
C GLY A 51 7.03 1.50 14.31
N HIS A 52 6.82 2.55 13.51
CA HIS A 52 5.71 3.48 13.68
C HIS A 52 4.41 2.98 13.04
N ILE A 53 4.51 2.13 12.01
CA ILE A 53 3.40 1.46 11.34
C ILE A 53 3.55 -0.04 11.53
N HIS A 54 2.47 -0.71 11.91
CA HIS A 54 2.48 -2.13 12.26
C HIS A 54 2.00 -3.01 11.09
N GLY A 55 1.22 -2.45 10.17
CA GLY A 55 0.85 -3.13 8.93
C GLY A 55 0.37 -2.17 7.85
N LEU A 56 0.59 -2.54 6.60
CA LEU A 56 0.01 -1.89 5.43
C LEU A 56 -0.67 -2.95 4.57
N VAL A 57 -1.91 -2.71 4.19
CA VAL A 57 -2.56 -3.50 3.14
C VAL A 57 -2.16 -2.89 1.80
N VAL A 58 -1.33 -3.60 1.05
CA VAL A 58 -0.74 -3.15 -0.21
C VAL A 58 -1.45 -3.80 -1.39
N GLN A 59 -1.78 -3.00 -2.39
CA GLN A 59 -2.41 -3.40 -3.65
C GLN A 59 -1.39 -3.51 -4.79
N ASP A 60 -1.78 -3.98 -5.97
CA ASP A 60 -0.92 -4.05 -7.16
C ASP A 60 -1.35 -3.06 -8.27
N PRO A 61 -1.00 -1.77 -8.16
CA PRO A 61 -1.38 -0.76 -9.15
C PRO A 61 -0.73 -0.99 -10.52
N VAL A 62 0.41 -1.69 -10.59
CA VAL A 62 1.09 -2.01 -11.87
C VAL A 62 0.28 -3.06 -12.62
N ALA A 63 -0.14 -4.14 -11.94
CA ALA A 63 -1.01 -5.15 -12.53
C ALA A 63 -2.36 -4.56 -12.93
N MET A 64 -2.96 -3.69 -12.11
CA MET A 64 -4.19 -2.97 -12.47
C MET A 64 -4.03 -2.18 -13.77
N GLY A 65 -2.93 -1.44 -13.93
CA GLY A 65 -2.64 -0.68 -15.14
C GLY A 65 -2.45 -1.57 -16.37
N GLU A 66 -1.62 -2.62 -16.25
CA GLU A 66 -1.35 -3.56 -17.34
C GLU A 66 -2.61 -4.30 -17.79
N LEU A 67 -3.36 -4.88 -16.85
CA LEU A 67 -4.59 -5.61 -17.11
C LEU A 67 -5.67 -4.68 -17.67
N GLY A 68 -5.78 -3.45 -17.17
CA GLY A 68 -6.72 -2.46 -17.68
C GLY A 68 -6.50 -2.15 -19.16
N VAL A 69 -5.25 -1.87 -19.56
CA VAL A 69 -4.90 -1.58 -20.96
C VAL A 69 -5.10 -2.80 -21.85
N LYS A 70 -4.66 -3.99 -21.42
CA LYS A 70 -4.85 -5.24 -22.19
C LYS A 70 -6.33 -5.56 -22.39
N THR A 71 -7.14 -5.42 -21.33
CA THR A 71 -8.58 -5.67 -21.37
C THR A 71 -9.27 -4.70 -22.32
N ALA A 72 -8.92 -3.41 -22.27
CA ALA A 72 -9.48 -2.41 -23.20
C ALA A 72 -9.16 -2.76 -24.66
N LEU A 73 -7.93 -3.19 -24.95
CA LEU A 73 -7.53 -3.60 -26.30
C LEU A 73 -8.28 -4.86 -26.78
N ALA A 74 -8.45 -5.85 -25.91
CA ALA A 74 -9.22 -7.06 -26.21
C ALA A 74 -10.68 -6.72 -26.56
N VAL A 75 -11.32 -5.83 -25.78
CA VAL A 75 -12.66 -5.32 -26.07
C VAL A 75 -12.74 -4.65 -27.45
N LEU A 76 -11.76 -3.80 -27.79
CA LEU A 76 -11.70 -3.15 -29.11
C LEU A 76 -11.53 -4.14 -30.28
N ARG A 77 -10.98 -5.33 -30.02
CA ARG A 77 -10.85 -6.43 -30.98
C ARG A 77 -12.08 -7.34 -31.04
N GLY A 78 -13.11 -7.07 -30.24
CA GLY A 78 -14.31 -7.90 -30.16
C GLY A 78 -14.10 -9.20 -29.38
N GLU A 79 -13.03 -9.29 -28.60
CA GLU A 79 -12.75 -10.44 -27.73
C GLU A 79 -13.67 -10.42 -26.50
N LYS A 80 -13.94 -11.60 -25.93
CA LYS A 80 -14.64 -11.70 -24.63
C LYS A 80 -13.64 -11.47 -23.51
N VAL A 81 -14.04 -10.69 -22.51
CA VAL A 81 -13.23 -10.38 -21.33
C VAL A 81 -14.01 -10.65 -20.05
N GLU A 82 -13.30 -10.85 -18.95
CA GLU A 82 -13.91 -10.91 -17.62
C GLU A 82 -14.40 -9.53 -17.19
N THR A 83 -15.56 -9.47 -16.52
CA THR A 83 -16.15 -8.21 -16.05
C THR A 83 -15.64 -7.78 -14.68
N LEU A 84 -15.00 -8.68 -13.95
CA LEU A 84 -14.44 -8.45 -12.62
C LEU A 84 -13.14 -9.24 -12.51
N VAL A 85 -12.04 -8.54 -12.29
CA VAL A 85 -10.70 -9.14 -12.12
C VAL A 85 -10.19 -8.75 -10.74
N ASP A 86 -9.89 -9.74 -9.90
CA ASP A 86 -9.23 -9.51 -8.61
C ASP A 86 -7.72 -9.37 -8.84
N THR A 87 -7.17 -8.21 -8.49
CA THR A 87 -5.73 -7.90 -8.62
C THR A 87 -4.96 -8.21 -7.34
N GLY A 88 -5.66 -8.67 -6.30
CA GLY A 88 -5.10 -9.09 -5.04
C GLY A 88 -4.69 -7.93 -4.12
N ALA A 89 -4.42 -8.31 -2.87
CA ALA A 89 -3.82 -7.44 -1.87
C ALA A 89 -2.94 -8.29 -0.94
N LYS A 90 -1.95 -7.65 -0.31
CA LYS A 90 -1.05 -8.29 0.66
C LYS A 90 -0.98 -7.47 1.93
N LEU A 91 -1.06 -8.15 3.09
CA LEU A 91 -0.70 -7.52 4.36
C LEU A 91 0.82 -7.53 4.49
N VAL A 92 1.40 -6.35 4.44
CA VAL A 92 2.82 -6.10 4.66
C VAL A 92 3.03 -5.68 6.10
N THR A 93 3.96 -6.32 6.78
CA THR A 93 4.38 -6.03 8.15
C THR A 93 5.90 -5.92 8.20
N GLY A 94 6.44 -5.49 9.35
CA GLY A 94 7.89 -5.47 9.53
C GLY A 94 8.56 -6.84 9.37
N GLU A 95 7.81 -7.93 9.50
CA GLU A 95 8.33 -9.30 9.39
C GLU A 95 8.56 -9.74 7.94
N ASN A 96 7.75 -9.25 7.00
CA ASN A 96 7.76 -9.70 5.60
C ASN A 96 8.15 -8.60 4.59
N ILE A 97 8.44 -7.38 5.05
CA ILE A 97 8.74 -6.22 4.19
C ILE A 97 9.91 -6.45 3.23
N ASP A 98 10.84 -7.34 3.58
CA ASP A 98 12.04 -7.65 2.80
C ASP A 98 11.91 -8.92 1.93
N GLU A 99 10.76 -9.61 1.98
CA GLU A 99 10.49 -10.73 1.07
C GLU A 99 10.49 -10.25 -0.39
N PRO A 100 11.11 -10.99 -1.33
CA PRO A 100 11.23 -10.56 -2.74
C PRO A 100 9.89 -10.15 -3.38
N GLN A 101 8.84 -10.95 -3.15
CA GLN A 101 7.50 -10.70 -3.67
C GLN A 101 6.84 -9.43 -3.11
N ILE A 102 7.18 -9.04 -1.88
CA ILE A 102 6.69 -7.81 -1.26
C ILE A 102 7.47 -6.61 -1.77
N ARG A 103 8.79 -6.74 -1.96
CA ARG A 103 9.63 -5.68 -2.50
C ARG A 103 9.20 -5.24 -3.90
N ASP A 104 8.79 -6.18 -4.74
CA ASP A 104 8.27 -5.86 -6.08
C ASP A 104 6.95 -5.06 -6.03
N LEU A 105 6.11 -5.28 -5.01
CA LEU A 105 4.89 -4.48 -4.78
C LEU A 105 5.19 -3.10 -4.21
N LEU A 106 6.14 -2.99 -3.29
CA LEU A 106 6.51 -1.73 -2.62
C LEU A 106 7.36 -0.81 -3.51
N SER A 107 8.15 -1.39 -4.40
CA SER A 107 9.09 -0.66 -5.26
C SER A 107 9.14 -1.33 -6.63
N PRO A 108 8.05 -1.22 -7.42
CA PRO A 108 7.98 -1.86 -8.72
C PRO A 108 9.11 -1.38 -9.62
N PRO A 109 9.72 -2.25 -10.44
CA PRO A 109 10.86 -1.90 -11.28
C PRO A 109 10.41 -1.07 -12.50
N LEU A 110 9.86 0.12 -12.28
CA LEU A 110 9.26 0.97 -13.32
C LEU A 110 10.25 1.29 -14.45
N LYS A 111 11.54 1.40 -14.15
CA LYS A 111 12.60 1.58 -15.16
C LYS A 111 12.56 0.52 -16.28
N LYS A 112 12.24 -0.73 -15.93
CA LYS A 112 12.07 -1.82 -16.90
C LYS A 112 10.98 -1.50 -17.93
N TYR A 113 9.93 -0.79 -17.52
CA TYR A 113 8.76 -0.49 -18.35
C TYR A 113 8.87 0.87 -19.04
N LEU A 114 9.57 1.83 -18.43
CA LEU A 114 9.63 3.22 -18.88
C LEU A 114 10.86 3.55 -19.74
N GLY A 115 11.85 2.65 -19.82
CA GLY A 115 12.98 2.77 -20.75
C GLY A 115 14.05 3.79 -20.34
N GLU A 116 14.23 4.03 -19.03
CA GLU A 116 15.32 4.84 -18.47
C GLU A 116 16.43 3.98 -17.83
#